data_AF-A0A6C0CXM6-F1
#
_entry.id   AF-A0A6C0CXM6-F1
#
_cell.length_a   1.000
_cell.length_b   1.000
_cell.length_c   1.000
_cell.angle_alpha   90.00
_cell.angle_beta   90.00
_cell.angle_gamma   90.00
#
_symmetry.space_group_name_H-M   'P 1'
#
loop_
_entity.id
_entity.type
_entity.pdbx_description
1 polymer ?
#
loop_
_entity_poly.entity_id
_entity_poly.type
_entity_poly.pdbx_seq_one_letter_code
_entity_poly.pdbx_strand_id
1 'polypeptide(L)'
;MLLICLLWMCITYLLFKCSNKMDKYILLIGLIGQFILLIGILTNNNYMIELAHILYWIVIIYGTCFFKNKYNIIYILFSIIVTIFTRYYYNECLFVIANNNTKIYEYNNINIEYICSMLIIIIIIRLFNLSHQ
;
A
#
# COMPACT_ATOMS: atom_id res chain seq x y z
N MET A 1 -9.42 -3.31 12.17
CA MET A 1 -8.63 -2.40 11.30
C MET A 1 -7.39 -1.85 11.99
N LEU A 2 -7.52 -1.27 13.19
CA LEU A 2 -6.38 -0.65 13.91
C LEU A 2 -5.20 -1.60 14.14
N LEU A 3 -5.47 -2.86 14.54
CA LEU A 3 -4.42 -3.88 14.69
C LEU A 3 -3.67 -4.15 13.38
N ILE A 4 -4.38 -4.23 12.24
CA ILE A 4 -3.76 -4.45 10.92
C ILE A 4 -2.87 -3.26 10.56
N CYS A 5 -3.31 -2.04 10.85
CA CYS A 5 -2.51 -0.83 10.63
C CYS A 5 -1.21 -0.86 11.45
N LEU A 6 -1.28 -1.22 12.73
CA LEU A 6 -0.10 -1.32 13.61
C LEU A 6 0.86 -2.42 13.14
N LEU A 7 0.34 -3.59 12.76
CA LEU A 7 1.15 -4.68 12.21
C LEU A 7 1.88 -4.24 10.94
N TRP A 8 1.19 -3.56 10.03
CA TRP A 8 1.80 -3.02 8.81
C TRP A 8 2.86 -1.97 9.10
N MET A 9 2.61 -1.06 10.04
CA MET A 9 3.62 -0.09 10.48
C MET A 9 4.87 -0.78 11.03
N CYS A 10 4.72 -1.81 11.86
CA CYS A 10 5.86 -2.58 12.37
C CYS A 10 6.67 -3.21 11.24
N ILE A 11 6.01 -3.83 10.25
CA ILE A 11 6.70 -4.46 9.12
C ILE A 11 7.40 -3.40 8.26
N THR A 12 6.71 -2.31 7.90
CA THR A 12 7.31 -1.22 7.11
C THR A 12 8.50 -0.59 7.83
N TYR A 13 8.44 -0.44 9.15
CA TYR A 13 9.56 0.07 9.95
C TYR A 13 10.76 -0.89 9.98
N LEU A 14 10.52 -2.19 10.11
CA LEU A 14 11.59 -3.20 10.04
C LEU A 14 12.26 -3.19 8.67
N LEU A 15 11.46 -3.18 7.59
CA LEU A 15 11.97 -3.06 6.22
C LEU A 15 12.76 -1.76 6.03
N PHE A 16 12.29 -0.64 6.59
CA PHE A 16 12.97 0.64 6.51
C PHE A 16 14.38 0.55 7.11
N LYS A 17 14.56 -0.08 8.27
CA LYS A 17 15.89 -0.24 8.88
C LYS A 17 16.85 -1.05 8.02
N CYS A 18 16.36 -2.13 7.41
CA CYS A 18 17.16 -3.08 6.64
C CYS A 18 17.35 -2.69 5.16
N SER A 19 16.82 -1.54 4.72
CA SER A 19 16.80 -1.15 3.31
C SER A 19 17.90 -0.18 2.90
N ASN A 20 18.18 -0.17 1.59
CA ASN A 20 19.09 0.79 0.97
C ASN A 20 18.50 2.21 0.97
N LYS A 21 19.35 3.23 0.71
CA LYS A 21 18.96 4.65 0.79
C LYS A 21 17.71 5.00 -0.04
N MET A 22 17.63 4.54 -1.29
CA MET A 22 16.47 4.83 -2.16
C MET A 22 15.18 4.18 -1.66
N ASP A 23 15.25 2.89 -1.31
CA ASP A 23 14.11 2.15 -0.76
C ASP A 23 13.62 2.78 0.56
N LYS A 24 14.54 3.29 1.38
CA LYS A 24 14.20 4.01 2.63
C LYS A 24 13.32 5.23 2.37
N TYR A 25 13.56 6.02 1.33
CA TYR A 25 12.71 7.18 1.03
C TYR A 25 11.27 6.78 0.70
N ILE A 26 11.08 5.74 -0.11
CA ILE A 26 9.74 5.23 -0.46
C ILE A 26 9.06 4.64 0.79
N LEU A 27 9.78 3.87 1.60
CA LEU A 27 9.25 3.32 2.85
C LEU A 27 8.93 4.41 3.88
N LEU A 28 9.68 5.51 3.91
CA LEU A 28 9.38 6.66 4.77
C LEU A 28 8.06 7.32 4.40
N ILE A 29 7.80 7.51 3.09
CA ILE A 29 6.51 8.01 2.61
C ILE A 29 5.39 7.04 3.01
N GLY A 30 5.65 5.72 2.92
CA GLY A 30 4.72 4.68 3.41
C GLY A 30 4.41 4.80 4.90
N LEU A 31 5.44 4.98 5.74
CA LEU A 31 5.27 5.18 7.17
C LEU A 31 4.46 6.45 7.47
N ILE A 32 4.74 7.57 6.79
CA ILE A 32 3.97 8.81 6.93
C ILE A 32 2.50 8.56 6.59
N GLY A 33 2.21 7.89 5.46
CA GLY A 33 0.86 7.52 5.07
C GLY A 33 0.15 6.65 6.12
N GLN A 34 0.85 5.68 6.70
CA GLN A 34 0.30 4.82 7.76
C GLN A 34 0.05 5.59 9.06
N PHE A 35 0.91 6.54 9.44
CA PHE A 35 0.66 7.43 10.58
C PHE A 35 -0.59 8.30 10.36
N ILE A 36 -0.74 8.86 9.16
CA ILE A 36 -1.93 9.65 8.79
C ILE A 36 -3.18 8.77 8.85
N LEU A 37 -3.12 7.52 8.35
CA LEU A 37 -4.23 6.57 8.45
C LEU A 37 -4.61 6.30 9.91
N LEU A 38 -3.61 6.06 10.77
CA LEU A 38 -3.85 5.78 12.19
C LEU A 38 -4.54 6.96 12.88
N ILE A 39 -4.07 8.19 12.64
CA ILE A 39 -4.70 9.40 13.17
C ILE A 39 -6.12 9.55 12.61
N GLY A 40 -6.31 9.33 11.31
CA GLY A 40 -7.61 9.38 10.66
C GLY A 40 -8.61 8.41 11.28
N ILE A 41 -8.21 7.16 11.54
CA ILE A 41 -9.05 6.17 12.21
C ILE A 41 -9.36 6.58 13.66
N LEU A 42 -8.36 7.03 14.42
CA LEU A 42 -8.54 7.40 15.84
C LEU A 42 -9.43 8.64 16.03
N THR A 43 -9.40 9.56 15.07
CA THR A 43 -10.18 10.81 15.10
C THR A 43 -11.47 10.74 14.30
N ASN A 44 -11.76 9.60 13.65
CA ASN A 44 -12.83 9.45 12.66
C ASN A 44 -12.80 10.56 11.58
N ASN A 45 -11.60 10.96 11.15
CA ASN A 45 -11.40 12.00 10.15
C ASN A 45 -11.26 11.39 8.75
N ASN A 46 -12.36 11.43 8.01
CA ASN A 46 -12.46 10.84 6.69
C ASN A 46 -11.47 11.40 5.68
N TYR A 47 -11.16 12.70 5.76
CA TYR A 47 -10.18 13.35 4.90
C TYR A 47 -8.76 12.79 5.10
N MET A 48 -8.38 12.51 6.35
CA MET A 48 -7.07 11.91 6.65
C MET A 48 -6.98 10.47 6.16
N ILE A 49 -8.05 9.69 6.32
CA ILE A 49 -8.12 8.30 5.84
C ILE A 49 -7.92 8.26 4.32
N GLU A 50 -8.55 9.19 3.61
CA GLU A 50 -8.46 9.27 2.16
C GLU A 50 -7.09 9.77 1.67
N LEU A 51 -6.52 10.77 2.35
CA LEU A 51 -5.15 11.22 2.08
C LEU A 51 -4.14 10.07 2.26
N ALA A 52 -4.32 9.25 3.30
CA ALA A 52 -3.52 8.06 3.49
C ALA A 52 -3.72 7.01 2.38
N HIS A 53 -4.95 6.88 1.84
CA HIS A 53 -5.23 6.00 0.71
C HIS A 53 -4.51 6.45 -0.58
N ILE A 54 -4.45 7.76 -0.82
CA ILE A 54 -3.69 8.32 -1.95
C ILE A 54 -2.19 8.05 -1.77
N LEU A 55 -1.65 8.30 -0.57
CA LEU A 55 -0.25 8.01 -0.26
C LEU A 55 0.07 6.51 -0.40
N TYR A 56 -0.86 5.64 -0.02
CA TYR A 56 -0.74 4.20 -0.22
C TYR A 56 -0.55 3.86 -1.71
N TRP A 57 -1.40 4.37 -2.60
CA TRP A 57 -1.26 4.13 -4.04
C TRP A 57 0.03 4.67 -4.62
N ILE A 58 0.49 5.85 -4.19
CA ILE A 58 1.79 6.39 -4.58
C ILE A 58 2.90 5.42 -4.20
N VAL A 59 2.92 4.93 -2.95
CA VAL A 59 3.92 3.97 -2.47
C VAL A 59 3.84 2.64 -3.23
N ILE A 60 2.65 2.16 -3.55
CA ILE A 60 2.47 0.94 -4.35
C ILE A 60 3.06 1.10 -5.75
N ILE A 61 2.74 2.18 -6.46
CA ILE A 61 3.24 2.42 -7.82
C ILE A 61 4.75 2.63 -7.83
N TYR A 62 5.26 3.53 -6.99
CA TYR A 62 6.70 3.80 -6.93
C TYR A 62 7.48 2.60 -6.38
N GLY A 63 6.97 1.91 -5.36
CA GLY A 63 7.59 0.70 -4.81
C GLY A 63 7.70 -0.41 -5.86
N THR A 64 6.64 -0.60 -6.65
CA THR A 64 6.61 -1.58 -7.76
C THR A 64 7.68 -1.29 -8.81
N CYS A 65 7.96 -0.03 -9.12
CA CYS A 65 8.93 0.34 -10.15
C CYS A 65 10.37 0.45 -9.61
N PHE A 66 10.57 0.95 -8.39
CA PHE A 66 11.87 1.44 -7.93
C PHE A 66 12.51 0.65 -6.79
N PHE A 67 11.77 -0.17 -6.03
CA PHE A 67 12.39 -0.93 -4.95
C PHE A 67 13.46 -1.88 -5.46
N LYS A 68 14.65 -1.86 -4.86
CA LYS A 68 15.74 -2.77 -5.24
C LYS A 68 15.81 -4.00 -4.37
N ASN A 69 15.41 -3.88 -3.10
CA ASN A 69 15.43 -5.01 -2.18
C ASN A 69 14.25 -5.96 -2.48
N LYS A 70 14.55 -7.26 -2.65
CA LYS A 70 13.56 -8.32 -2.89
C LYS A 70 12.47 -8.35 -1.82
N TYR A 71 12.81 -8.14 -0.55
CA TYR A 71 11.84 -8.13 0.55
C TYR A 71 10.85 -6.97 0.45
N ASN A 72 11.29 -5.80 -0.04
CA ASN A 72 10.42 -4.65 -0.27
C ASN A 72 9.48 -4.87 -1.45
N ILE A 73 9.95 -5.55 -2.50
CA ILE A 73 9.11 -5.93 -3.63
C ILE A 73 8.04 -6.94 -3.19
N ILE A 74 8.41 -7.95 -2.39
CA ILE A 74 7.47 -8.91 -1.81
C ILE A 74 6.44 -8.20 -0.91
N TYR A 75 6.87 -7.21 -0.13
CA TYR A 75 5.99 -6.39 0.69
C TYR A 75 4.93 -5.65 -0.14
N ILE A 76 5.30 -5.10 -1.30
CA ILE A 76 4.33 -4.47 -2.22
C ILE A 76 3.37 -5.51 -2.81
N LEU A 77 3.88 -6.67 -3.22
CA LEU A 77 3.05 -7.76 -3.73
C LEU A 77 1.98 -8.15 -2.72
N PHE A 78 2.39 -8.39 -1.47
CA PHE A 78 1.46 -8.76 -0.42
C PHE A 78 0.45 -7.65 -0.13
N SER A 79 0.88 -6.39 -0.17
CA SER A 79 -0.02 -5.23 -0.02
C SER A 79 -1.09 -5.20 -1.12
N ILE A 80 -0.73 -5.44 -2.38
CA ILE A 80 -1.67 -5.54 -3.51
C ILE A 80 -2.63 -6.73 -3.32
N ILE A 81 -2.12 -7.89 -2.91
CA ILE A 81 -2.96 -9.07 -2.64
C ILE A 81 -4.01 -8.76 -1.57
N VAL A 82 -3.62 -8.09 -0.47
CA VAL A 82 -4.57 -7.66 0.56
C VAL A 82 -5.61 -6.69 0.00
N THR A 83 -5.22 -5.77 -0.89
CA THR A 83 -6.17 -4.87 -1.57
C THR A 83 -7.19 -5.64 -2.42
N ILE A 84 -6.74 -6.60 -3.22
CA ILE A 84 -7.66 -7.43 -4.05
C ILE A 84 -8.56 -8.27 -3.15
N PHE A 85 -7.99 -8.95 -2.15
CA PHE A 85 -8.73 -9.81 -1.24
C PHE A 85 -9.83 -9.04 -0.51
N THR A 86 -9.51 -7.85 0.00
CA THR A 86 -10.48 -7.02 0.72
C THR A 86 -11.59 -6.54 -0.19
N ARG A 87 -11.29 -6.14 -1.43
CA ARG A 87 -12.32 -5.80 -2.43
C ARG A 87 -13.19 -7.00 -2.79
N TYR A 88 -12.61 -8.20 -2.93
CA TYR A 88 -13.39 -9.39 -3.25
C TYR A 88 -14.39 -9.77 -2.14
N TYR A 89 -13.98 -9.70 -0.87
CA TYR A 89 -14.83 -10.10 0.25
C TYR A 89 -15.80 -9.01 0.72
N TYR A 90 -15.41 -7.74 0.62
CA TYR A 90 -16.17 -6.61 1.17
C TYR A 90 -16.70 -5.65 0.10
N ASN A 91 -16.53 -5.97 -1.19
CA ASN A 91 -16.82 -5.12 -2.36
C ASN A 91 -16.04 -3.78 -2.42
N GLU A 92 -15.26 -3.47 -1.39
CA GLU A 92 -14.54 -2.21 -1.21
C GLU A 92 -13.15 -2.47 -0.59
N CYS A 93 -12.21 -1.53 -0.75
CA CYS A 93 -10.89 -1.68 -0.14
C CYS A 93 -10.93 -1.31 1.35
N LEU A 94 -9.94 -1.79 2.12
CA LEU A 94 -9.81 -1.50 3.55
C LEU A 94 -9.93 -0.01 3.91
N PHE A 95 -9.39 0.89 3.07
CA PHE A 95 -9.46 2.33 3.30
C PHE A 95 -10.89 2.86 3.21
N VAL A 96 -11.69 2.41 2.25
CA VAL A 96 -13.10 2.81 2.10
C VAL A 96 -13.95 2.28 3.26
N ILE A 97 -13.67 1.05 3.69
CA ILE A 97 -14.31 0.47 4.88
C ILE A 97 -13.98 1.30 6.13
N ALA A 98 -12.74 1.75 6.27
CA ALA A 98 -12.34 2.66 7.35
C ALA A 98 -13.06 4.00 7.30
N ASN A 99 -13.38 4.46 6.09
CA ASN A 99 -14.00 5.74 5.83
C ASN A 99 -15.53 5.73 5.99
N ASN A 100 -16.09 4.69 6.65
CA ASN A 100 -17.53 4.44 6.74
C ASN A 100 -18.22 4.45 5.36
N ASN A 101 -17.54 3.94 4.32
CA ASN A 101 -17.99 3.97 2.92
C ASN A 101 -18.24 5.37 2.34
N THR A 102 -17.74 6.42 2.98
CA THR A 102 -17.67 7.74 2.34
C THR A 102 -16.49 7.76 1.37
N LYS A 103 -16.69 8.33 0.18
CA LYS A 103 -15.64 8.56 -0.82
C LYS A 103 -15.65 10.07 -1.09
N ILE A 104 -14.61 10.78 -0.70
CA ILE A 104 -14.51 12.23 -0.98
C ILE A 104 -14.04 12.42 -2.44
N TYR A 105 -13.21 11.50 -2.94
CA TYR A 105 -12.83 11.37 -4.35
C TYR A 105 -13.47 10.13 -4.97
N GLU A 106 -14.42 10.36 -5.88
CA GLU A 106 -14.99 9.30 -6.71
C GLU A 106 -14.04 8.92 -7.85
N TYR A 107 -13.31 7.82 -7.67
CA TYR A 107 -12.54 7.18 -8.74
C TYR A 107 -13.42 6.29 -9.63
N ASN A 108 -14.63 6.75 -9.99
CA ASN A 108 -15.68 5.94 -10.63
C ASN A 108 -15.28 5.31 -11.98
N ASN A 109 -14.22 5.80 -12.63
CA ASN A 109 -13.74 5.29 -13.92
C ASN A 109 -12.41 4.51 -13.85
N ILE A 110 -11.79 4.38 -12.68
CA ILE A 110 -10.52 3.67 -12.57
C ILE A 110 -10.77 2.20 -12.24
N ASN A 111 -10.48 1.32 -13.21
CA ASN A 111 -10.52 -0.11 -12.98
C ASN A 111 -9.31 -0.55 -12.15
N ILE A 112 -9.44 -0.41 -10.82
CA ILE A 112 -8.41 -0.76 -9.83
C ILE A 112 -7.96 -2.23 -9.98
N GLU A 113 -8.85 -3.14 -10.38
CA GLU A 113 -8.48 -4.55 -10.58
C GLU A 113 -7.47 -4.71 -11.72
N TYR A 114 -7.70 -4.00 -12.83
CA TYR A 114 -6.78 -3.96 -13.95
C TYR A 114 -5.42 -3.37 -13.53
N ILE A 115 -5.41 -2.26 -12.77
CA ILE A 115 -4.17 -1.68 -12.24
C ILE A 115 -3.43 -2.67 -11.35
N CYS A 116 -4.12 -3.32 -10.41
CA CYS A 116 -3.53 -4.34 -9.55
C CYS A 116 -2.94 -5.50 -10.37
N SER A 117 -3.65 -5.99 -11.39
CA SER A 117 -3.17 -7.08 -12.24
C SER A 117 -1.90 -6.69 -13.00
N MET A 118 -1.84 -5.48 -13.57
CA MET A 118 -0.66 -4.95 -14.24
C MET A 118 0.54 -4.82 -13.29
N LEU A 119 0.31 -4.29 -12.08
CA LEU A 119 1.36 -4.16 -11.07
C LEU A 119 1.89 -5.53 -10.63
N ILE A 120 1.02 -6.53 -10.47
CA ILE A 120 1.44 -7.90 -10.14
C ILE A 120 2.34 -8.48 -11.24
N ILE A 121 1.98 -8.32 -12.51
CA ILE A 121 2.81 -8.79 -13.63
C ILE A 121 4.19 -8.14 -13.59
N ILE A 122 4.27 -6.82 -13.39
CA ILE A 122 5.54 -6.11 -13.27
C ILE A 122 6.35 -6.67 -12.09
N ILE A 123 5.73 -6.88 -10.94
CA ILE A 123 6.41 -7.43 -9.76
C ILE A 123 6.96 -8.84 -10.04
N ILE A 124 6.19 -9.72 -10.68
CA ILE A 124 6.63 -11.09 -11.00
C ILE A 124 7.86 -11.05 -11.92
N ILE A 125 7.83 -10.24 -12.98
CA ILE A 125 8.96 -10.07 -13.90
C ILE A 125 10.20 -9.57 -13.14
N ARG A 126 10.02 -8.57 -12.26
CA ARG A 126 11.13 -8.00 -11.48
C ARG A 126 11.71 -9.02 -10.49
N LEU A 127 10.87 -9.80 -9.81
CA LEU A 127 11.32 -10.85 -8.89
C LEU A 127 12.13 -11.94 -9.61
N PHE A 128 11.71 -12.32 -10.82
CA PHE A 128 12.42 -13.30 -11.64
C PHE A 128 13.80 -12.78 -12.06
N ASN A 129 13.89 -11.52 -12.50
CA ASN A 129 15.16 -10.91 -12.89
C ASN A 129 16.14 -10.77 -11.72
N LEU A 130 15.65 -10.48 -10.51
CA LEU A 130 16.47 -10.38 -9.30
C LEU A 130 16.94 -11.73 -8.75
N SER A 131 16.27 -12.84 -9.08
CA SER A 131 16.74 -14.18 -8.67
C SER A 131 17.91 -14.72 -9.50
N HIS A 132 18.20 -14.09 -10.64
CA HIS A 132 19.29 -14.47 -11.55
C HIS A 132 20.53 -13.58 -11.42
N GLN A 133 20.57 -12.69 -10.42
CA GLN A 133 21.71 -11.83 -10.05
C GLN A 133 22.31 -12.29 -8.72
#